data_AF-A0A1S3JUA5-F1
#
_entry.id   AF-A0A1S3JUA5-F1
#
_cell.length_a   1.000
_cell.length_b   1.000
_cell.length_c   1.000
_cell.angle_alpha   90.00
_cell.angle_beta   90.00
_cell.angle_gamma   90.00
#
_symmetry.space_group_name_H-M   'P 1'
#
loop_
_entity.id
_entity.type
_entity.pdbx_description
1 polymer ?
#
loop_
_entity_poly.entity_id
_entity_poly.type
_entity_poly.pdbx_seq_one_letter_code
_entity_poly.pdbx_strand_id
1 'polypeptide(L)'
;MCWQPVTDYIDSKYEEYLNAESRVNRKTMPDNRVHCCLYFITPSGHGLKPLDVEFMKRLHDKVNIIPMIAKADTMTPDECREFKKTILNEIAQHKIKIYEFPECDDEEENKLQKKLKDRVPFAVVGSNTLVSVGGKTVRARQYPWGIVEVENLEHNDFLALRNMLVRTHLHDLKDVTNNVHYENYRYNKLASVATKGKEKAVGSKEGGEAQNGEGAEEGTKWDVDPITQMEEEKKEHETKMKKMEAEMEQVFEMKVKEKKQKLKDSEADLQRRAEQMKKSLEQQEKEIEERRKQFEKEKGEWEEVIRQEEARRRSLENSKETIDKKKDHKKKSIF
;
A
#
# COMPACT_ATOMS: atom_id res chain seq x y z
N MET A 1 -19.25 -19.67 12.08
CA MET A 1 -19.59 -18.72 10.99
C MET A 1 -18.57 -18.89 9.87
N CYS A 2 -18.93 -18.69 8.60
CA CYS A 2 -18.06 -18.98 7.46
C CYS A 2 -16.87 -18.01 7.28
N TRP A 3 -16.89 -16.83 7.91
CA TRP A 3 -15.78 -15.87 7.89
C TRP A 3 -14.70 -16.13 8.95
N GLN A 4 -15.02 -16.92 9.98
CA GLN A 4 -14.13 -17.14 11.13
C GLN A 4 -12.74 -17.65 10.71
N PRO A 5 -12.60 -18.65 9.80
CA PRO A 5 -11.28 -19.14 9.41
C PRO A 5 -10.41 -18.07 8.73
N VAL A 6 -11.04 -17.16 7.98
CA VAL A 6 -10.34 -16.08 7.28
C VAL A 6 -9.89 -15.00 8.26
N THR A 7 -10.77 -14.61 9.19
CA THR A 7 -10.41 -13.64 10.23
C THR A 7 -9.34 -14.17 11.16
N ASP A 8 -9.44 -15.43 11.55
CA ASP A 8 -8.47 -16.10 12.43
C ASP A 8 -7.10 -16.21 11.76
N TYR A 9 -7.06 -16.48 10.45
CA TYR A 9 -5.82 -16.50 9.69
C TYR A 9 -5.12 -15.13 9.68
N ILE A 10 -5.87 -14.05 9.41
CA ILE A 10 -5.32 -12.68 9.41
C ILE A 10 -4.80 -12.31 10.81
N ASP A 11 -5.58 -12.61 11.86
CA ASP A 11 -5.19 -12.35 13.23
C ASP A 11 -3.97 -13.18 13.66
N SER A 12 -3.86 -14.43 13.21
CA SER A 12 -2.68 -15.28 13.40
C SER A 12 -1.43 -14.63 12.83
N LYS A 13 -1.51 -14.05 11.63
CA LYS A 13 -0.37 -13.37 11.00
C LYS A 13 0.02 -12.09 11.71
N TYR A 14 -0.94 -11.35 12.25
CA TYR A 14 -0.64 -10.22 13.12
C TYR A 14 -0.04 -10.63 14.46
N GLU A 15 -0.50 -11.73 15.05
CA GLU A 15 0.06 -12.26 16.30
C GLU A 15 1.49 -12.76 16.13
N GLU A 16 1.77 -13.50 15.06
CA GLU A 16 3.12 -13.94 14.69
C GLU A 16 4.07 -12.74 14.57
N TYR A 17 3.63 -11.68 13.89
CA TYR A 17 4.43 -10.47 13.69
C TYR A 17 4.63 -9.69 15.01
N LEU A 18 3.59 -9.52 15.82
CA LEU A 18 3.68 -8.86 17.14
C LEU A 18 4.59 -9.61 18.11
N ASN A 19 4.50 -10.94 18.13
CA ASN A 19 5.38 -11.79 18.94
C ASN A 19 6.84 -11.67 18.50
N ALA A 20 7.09 -11.54 17.19
CA ALA A 20 8.43 -11.31 16.67
C ALA A 20 8.96 -9.90 17.03
N GLU A 21 8.13 -8.86 16.92
CA GLU A 21 8.47 -7.47 17.30
C GLU A 21 8.84 -7.35 18.79
N SER A 22 8.16 -8.13 19.63
CA SER A 22 8.34 -8.14 21.09
C SER A 22 9.59 -8.88 21.57
N ARG A 23 10.27 -9.63 20.69
CA ARG A 23 11.51 -10.36 21.07
C ARG A 23 12.66 -9.39 21.31
N VAL A 24 13.46 -9.69 22.34
CA VAL A 24 14.65 -8.92 22.73
C VAL A 24 15.69 -8.86 21.60
N ASN A 25 15.89 -9.97 20.88
CA ASN A 25 16.81 -10.02 19.74
C ASN A 25 16.02 -9.95 18.42
N ARG A 26 15.91 -8.74 17.87
CA ARG A 26 15.13 -8.46 16.65
C ARG A 26 15.95 -8.84 15.41
N LYS A 27 15.63 -9.97 14.79
CA LYS A 27 16.11 -10.32 13.44
C LYS A 27 15.11 -9.80 12.40
N THR A 28 15.60 -9.43 11.22
CA THR A 28 14.75 -9.12 10.05
C THR A 28 13.97 -10.37 9.66
N MET A 29 12.66 -10.37 9.91
CA MET A 29 11.76 -11.49 9.61
C MET A 29 10.97 -11.21 8.32
N PRO A 30 10.59 -12.26 7.56
CA PRO A 30 9.70 -12.11 6.42
C PRO A 30 8.30 -11.65 6.88
N ASP A 31 7.76 -10.63 6.24
CA ASP A 31 6.41 -10.12 6.50
C ASP A 31 5.37 -11.00 5.79
N ASN A 32 4.68 -11.84 6.58
CA ASN A 32 3.63 -12.75 6.11
C ASN A 32 2.21 -12.19 6.36
N ARG A 33 2.07 -10.92 6.75
CA ARG A 33 0.77 -10.30 6.96
C ARG A 33 0.01 -10.18 5.64
N VAL A 34 -1.32 -10.26 5.71
CA VAL A 34 -2.17 -10.08 4.53
C VAL A 34 -2.30 -8.59 4.23
N HIS A 35 -1.71 -8.11 3.13
CA HIS A 35 -1.73 -6.69 2.78
C HIS A 35 -2.98 -6.26 2.00
N CYS A 36 -3.64 -7.21 1.33
CA CYS A 36 -4.80 -6.96 0.49
C CYS A 36 -5.70 -8.19 0.43
N CYS A 37 -7.02 -7.97 0.52
CA CYS A 37 -8.04 -8.98 0.30
C CYS A 37 -8.83 -8.64 -0.97
N LEU A 38 -8.72 -9.51 -1.97
CA LEU A 38 -9.53 -9.44 -3.19
C LEU A 38 -10.89 -10.08 -2.92
N TYR A 39 -11.93 -9.26 -2.82
CA TYR A 39 -13.27 -9.72 -2.46
C TYR A 39 -14.13 -9.94 -3.71
N PHE A 40 -14.37 -11.21 -4.05
CA PHE A 40 -15.13 -11.59 -5.24
C PHE A 40 -16.64 -11.55 -4.99
N ILE A 41 -17.30 -10.59 -5.62
CA ILE A 41 -18.75 -10.44 -5.64
C ILE A 41 -19.31 -11.26 -6.80
N THR A 42 -20.36 -12.03 -6.52
CA THR A 42 -21.05 -12.81 -7.57
C THR A 42 -21.79 -11.86 -8.52
N PRO A 43 -21.71 -12.04 -9.85
CA PRO A 43 -22.46 -11.24 -10.82
C PRO A 43 -23.94 -11.61 -10.79
N SER A 44 -24.68 -11.09 -9.79
CA SER A 44 -26.12 -11.34 -9.62
C SER A 44 -26.98 -10.33 -10.37
N GLY A 45 -26.43 -9.16 -10.72
CA GLY A 45 -27.14 -8.03 -11.32
C GLY A 45 -28.06 -7.26 -10.36
N HIS A 46 -28.20 -7.69 -9.10
CA HIS A 46 -29.10 -7.04 -8.13
C HIS A 46 -28.30 -6.16 -7.17
N GLY A 47 -27.60 -6.77 -6.21
CA GLY A 47 -26.81 -6.09 -5.18
C GLY A 47 -25.90 -7.07 -4.44
N LEU A 48 -25.34 -6.62 -3.32
CA LEU A 48 -24.55 -7.44 -2.41
C LEU A 48 -25.46 -8.39 -1.65
N LYS A 49 -25.00 -9.64 -1.47
CA LYS A 49 -25.73 -10.56 -0.62
C LYS A 49 -25.61 -10.12 0.84
N PRO A 50 -26.61 -10.34 1.70
CA PRO A 50 -26.51 -10.04 3.13
C PRO A 50 -25.28 -10.69 3.78
N LEU A 51 -24.91 -11.89 3.31
CA LEU A 51 -23.69 -12.57 3.73
C LEU A 51 -22.42 -11.78 3.36
N ASP A 52 -22.36 -11.22 2.16
CA ASP A 52 -21.21 -10.43 1.71
C ASP A 52 -21.06 -9.15 2.54
N VAL A 53 -22.19 -8.51 2.86
CA VAL A 53 -22.23 -7.34 3.73
C VAL A 53 -21.67 -7.68 5.12
N GLU A 54 -22.12 -8.76 5.74
CA GLU A 54 -21.62 -9.18 7.05
C GLU A 54 -20.14 -9.56 7.00
N PHE A 55 -19.71 -10.26 5.96
CA PHE A 55 -18.31 -10.65 5.78
C PHE A 55 -17.40 -9.43 5.66
N MET A 56 -17.72 -8.50 4.76
CA MET A 56 -16.95 -7.26 4.57
C MET A 56 -16.98 -6.38 5.82
N LYS A 57 -18.10 -6.34 6.56
CA LYS A 57 -18.18 -5.65 7.86
C LYS A 57 -17.21 -6.21 8.91
N ARG A 58 -16.93 -7.51 8.91
CA ARG A 58 -15.96 -8.10 9.84
C ARG A 58 -14.52 -7.91 9.39
N LEU A 59 -14.31 -7.76 8.09
CA LEU A 59 -13.00 -7.79 7.48
C LEU A 59 -12.38 -6.39 7.28
N HIS A 60 -13.19 -5.35 7.08
CA HIS A 60 -12.70 -4.02 6.66
C HIS A 60 -11.78 -3.33 7.67
N ASP A 61 -11.92 -3.61 8.97
CA ASP A 61 -11.01 -3.04 9.97
C ASP A 61 -9.68 -3.80 10.07
N LYS A 62 -9.60 -5.01 9.50
CA LYS A 62 -8.44 -5.91 9.60
C LYS A 62 -7.57 -5.95 8.35
N VAL A 63 -8.09 -5.64 7.16
CA VAL A 63 -7.31 -5.72 5.92
C VAL A 63 -7.90 -4.80 4.85
N ASN A 64 -7.05 -4.34 3.93
CA ASN A 64 -7.48 -3.59 2.75
C ASN A 64 -8.36 -4.45 1.85
N ILE A 65 -9.64 -4.09 1.72
CA ILE A 65 -10.58 -4.81 0.86
C ILE A 65 -10.66 -4.13 -0.51
N ILE A 66 -10.42 -4.91 -1.57
CA ILE A 66 -10.65 -4.49 -2.96
C ILE A 66 -11.83 -5.31 -3.50
N PRO A 67 -13.01 -4.68 -3.67
CA PRO A 67 -14.17 -5.37 -4.22
C PRO A 67 -14.02 -5.56 -5.74
N MET A 68 -14.38 -6.76 -6.21
CA MET A 68 -14.30 -7.12 -7.62
C MET A 68 -15.47 -8.02 -8.03
N ILE A 69 -16.00 -7.77 -9.22
CA ILE A 69 -17.08 -8.58 -9.80
C ILE A 69 -16.44 -9.78 -10.49
N ALA A 70 -16.78 -10.98 -10.02
CA ALA A 70 -16.31 -12.23 -10.60
C ALA A 70 -17.02 -12.51 -11.93
N LYS A 71 -16.35 -13.22 -12.86
CA LYS A 71 -16.96 -13.68 -14.13
C LYS A 71 -17.77 -12.59 -14.82
N ALA A 72 -17.15 -11.41 -15.00
CA ALA A 72 -17.83 -10.24 -15.55
C ALA A 72 -18.36 -10.47 -16.99
N ASP A 73 -17.85 -11.49 -17.69
CA ASP A 73 -18.32 -11.95 -18.99
C ASP A 73 -19.73 -12.57 -18.98
N THR A 74 -20.35 -12.72 -17.80
CA THR A 74 -21.75 -13.15 -17.66
C THR A 74 -22.75 -12.00 -17.70
N MET A 75 -22.28 -10.75 -17.71
CA MET A 75 -23.10 -9.55 -17.71
C MET A 75 -22.80 -8.69 -18.94
N THR A 76 -23.79 -7.95 -19.41
CA THR A 76 -23.59 -6.94 -20.45
C THR A 76 -22.87 -5.71 -19.88
N PRO A 77 -22.22 -4.87 -20.71
CA PRO A 77 -21.55 -3.65 -20.26
C PRO A 77 -22.47 -2.65 -19.53
N ASP A 78 -23.75 -2.61 -19.89
CA ASP A 78 -24.75 -1.73 -19.26
C ASP A 78 -25.17 -2.27 -17.89
N GLU A 79 -25.48 -3.57 -17.79
CA GLU A 79 -25.78 -4.23 -16.51
C GLU A 79 -24.59 -4.13 -15.55
N CYS A 80 -23.36 -4.29 -16.04
CA CYS A 80 -22.15 -4.15 -15.25
C CYS A 80 -22.04 -2.72 -14.67
N ARG A 81 -22.34 -1.70 -15.47
CA ARG A 81 -22.27 -0.29 -15.04
C ARG A 81 -23.31 0.03 -13.95
N GLU A 82 -24.52 -0.49 -14.10
CA GLU A 82 -25.57 -0.34 -13.09
C GLU A 82 -25.22 -1.10 -11.81
N PHE A 83 -24.77 -2.34 -11.94
CA PHE A 83 -24.39 -3.18 -10.80
C PHE A 83 -23.21 -2.60 -10.02
N LYS A 84 -22.22 -2.00 -10.69
CA LYS A 84 -21.12 -1.26 -10.03
C LYS A 84 -21.66 -0.12 -9.15
N LYS A 85 -22.63 0.66 -9.64
CA LYS A 85 -23.26 1.74 -8.87
C LYS A 85 -24.03 1.20 -7.67
N THR A 86 -24.79 0.13 -7.85
CA THR A 86 -25.55 -0.49 -6.76
C THR A 86 -24.63 -1.02 -5.65
N ILE A 87 -23.54 -1.71 -6.02
CA ILE A 87 -22.54 -2.18 -5.05
C ILE A 87 -21.94 -1.01 -4.26
N LEU A 88 -21.51 0.07 -4.93
CA LEU A 88 -20.91 1.22 -4.26
C LEU A 88 -21.90 1.91 -3.30
N ASN A 89 -23.15 2.05 -3.71
CA ASN A 89 -24.21 2.61 -2.87
C ASN A 89 -24.44 1.75 -1.62
N GLU A 90 -24.51 0.42 -1.78
CA GLU A 90 -24.70 -0.48 -0.65
C GLU A 90 -23.49 -0.52 0.29
N ILE A 91 -22.26 -0.48 -0.22
CA ILE A 91 -21.03 -0.37 0.58
C ILE A 91 -21.09 0.90 1.45
N ALA A 92 -21.46 2.03 0.85
CA ALA A 92 -21.59 3.30 1.55
C ALA A 92 -22.71 3.29 2.61
N GLN A 93 -23.89 2.75 2.27
CA GLN A 93 -25.02 2.61 3.21
C GLN A 93 -24.66 1.76 4.43
N HIS A 94 -23.91 0.67 4.21
CA HIS A 94 -23.49 -0.23 5.27
C HIS A 94 -22.24 0.23 6.02
N LYS A 95 -21.67 1.39 5.64
CA LYS A 95 -20.45 1.99 6.22
C LYS A 95 -19.25 1.03 6.19
N ILE A 96 -19.13 0.27 5.11
CA ILE A 96 -18.00 -0.65 4.92
C ILE A 96 -16.83 0.16 4.35
N LYS A 97 -15.69 0.12 5.03
CA LYS A 97 -14.45 0.75 4.54
C LYS A 97 -13.81 -0.18 3.51
N ILE A 98 -13.64 0.31 2.28
CA ILE A 98 -12.84 -0.38 1.26
C ILE A 98 -11.51 0.34 1.12
N TYR A 99 -10.56 -0.26 0.41
CA TYR A 99 -9.31 0.41 0.09
C TYR A 99 -9.59 1.70 -0.69
N GLU A 100 -9.14 2.82 -0.15
CA GLU A 100 -9.21 4.13 -0.76
C GLU A 100 -7.84 4.48 -1.34
N PHE A 101 -7.84 4.99 -2.57
CA PHE A 101 -6.61 5.42 -3.22
C PHE A 101 -6.07 6.66 -2.49
N PRO A 102 -4.78 6.68 -2.11
CA PRO A 102 -4.17 7.83 -1.46
C PRO A 102 -4.18 9.03 -2.42
N GLU A 103 -4.43 10.22 -1.89
CA GLU A 103 -4.30 11.46 -2.64
C GLU A 103 -2.80 11.78 -2.80
N CYS A 104 -2.36 12.03 -4.03
CA CYS A 104 -0.99 12.44 -4.34
C CYS A 104 -0.94 13.94 -4.59
N ASP A 105 0.19 14.59 -4.33
CA ASP A 105 0.34 16.04 -4.60
C ASP A 105 0.48 16.34 -6.11
N ASP A 106 0.78 15.32 -6.92
CA ASP A 106 0.92 15.44 -8.37
C ASP A 106 -0.45 15.36 -9.07
N GLU A 107 -0.81 16.41 -9.81
CA GLU A 107 -2.07 16.48 -10.55
C GLU A 107 -2.22 15.39 -11.64
N GLU A 108 -1.13 14.97 -12.28
CA GLU A 108 -1.15 13.94 -13.32
C GLU A 108 -1.36 12.54 -12.72
N GLU A 109 -0.72 12.26 -11.58
CA GLU A 109 -0.95 11.01 -10.85
C GLU A 109 -2.38 10.94 -10.31
N ASN A 110 -2.91 12.05 -9.79
CA ASN A 110 -4.31 12.15 -9.35
C ASN A 110 -5.30 11.88 -10.50
N LYS A 111 -5.03 12.37 -11.72
CA LYS A 111 -5.86 12.06 -12.90
C LYS A 111 -5.86 10.56 -13.21
N LEU A 112 -4.72 9.89 -13.07
CA LEU A 112 -4.60 8.45 -13.30
C LEU A 112 -5.33 7.64 -12.22
N GLN A 113 -5.17 8.03 -10.95
CA GLN A 113 -5.86 7.42 -9.82
C GLN A 113 -7.37 7.59 -9.91
N LYS A 114 -7.85 8.76 -10.35
CA LYS A 114 -9.30 8.99 -10.55
C LYS A 114 -9.89 8.01 -11.57
N LYS A 115 -9.20 7.80 -12.71
CA LYS A 115 -9.61 6.79 -13.71
C LYS A 115 -9.64 5.37 -13.14
N LEU A 116 -8.78 5.07 -12.17
CA LEU A 116 -8.73 3.77 -11.51
C LEU A 116 -9.85 3.62 -10.46
N LYS A 117 -10.11 4.68 -9.70
CA LYS A 117 -11.20 4.78 -8.72
C LYS A 117 -12.57 4.61 -9.39
N ASP A 118 -12.76 5.22 -10.56
CA ASP A 118 -13.99 5.09 -11.36
C ASP A 118 -14.23 3.65 -11.86
N ARG A 119 -13.21 2.79 -11.89
CA ARG A 119 -13.32 1.38 -12.29
C ARG A 119 -13.71 0.44 -11.15
N VAL A 120 -13.60 0.87 -9.89
CA VAL A 120 -13.95 0.08 -8.72
C VAL A 120 -15.48 0.03 -8.57
N PRO A 121 -16.09 -1.15 -8.32
CA PRO A 121 -15.46 -2.47 -8.22
C PRO A 121 -15.01 -3.03 -9.59
N PHE A 122 -13.82 -3.63 -9.63
CA PHE A 122 -13.21 -4.12 -10.87
C PHE A 122 -14.02 -5.30 -11.44
N ALA A 123 -14.43 -5.21 -12.71
CA ALA A 123 -15.11 -6.31 -13.39
C ALA A 123 -14.06 -7.18 -14.09
N VAL A 124 -13.80 -8.38 -13.56
CA VAL A 124 -12.69 -9.21 -14.06
C VAL A 124 -13.16 -10.51 -14.70
N VAL A 125 -12.34 -10.97 -15.64
CA VAL A 125 -12.47 -12.29 -16.27
C VAL A 125 -11.13 -13.00 -16.14
N GLY A 126 -11.13 -14.23 -15.63
CA GLY A 126 -9.92 -15.04 -15.50
C GLY A 126 -9.89 -16.17 -16.54
N SER A 127 -8.73 -16.42 -17.14
CA SER A 127 -8.49 -17.59 -17.98
C SER A 127 -7.04 -18.05 -17.90
N ASN A 128 -6.84 -19.37 -17.88
CA ASN A 128 -5.54 -20.02 -18.01
C ASN A 128 -5.29 -20.53 -19.44
N THR A 129 -6.30 -20.47 -20.32
CA THR A 129 -6.21 -20.97 -21.69
C THR A 129 -5.59 -19.91 -22.59
N LEU A 130 -4.61 -20.34 -23.40
CA LEU A 130 -3.98 -19.52 -24.42
C LEU A 130 -4.66 -19.76 -25.77
N VAL A 131 -5.06 -18.69 -26.45
CA VAL A 131 -5.67 -18.71 -27.77
C VAL A 131 -4.85 -17.80 -28.69
N SER A 132 -4.66 -18.22 -29.94
CA SER A 132 -4.01 -17.39 -30.96
C SER A 132 -5.04 -16.47 -31.61
N VAL A 133 -4.95 -15.17 -31.34
CA VAL A 133 -5.82 -14.14 -31.94
C VAL A 133 -4.92 -13.16 -32.68
N GLY A 134 -5.13 -12.99 -33.99
CA GLY A 134 -4.34 -12.06 -34.81
C GLY A 134 -2.82 -12.34 -34.82
N GLY A 135 -2.42 -13.61 -34.69
CA GLY A 135 -1.00 -14.01 -34.66
C GLY A 135 -0.30 -13.81 -33.32
N LYS A 136 -1.01 -13.36 -32.28
CA LYS A 136 -0.49 -13.25 -30.91
C LYS A 136 -1.16 -14.28 -30.01
N THR A 137 -0.38 -14.93 -29.15
CA THR A 137 -0.88 -15.82 -28.11
C THR A 137 -1.34 -15.01 -26.91
N VAL A 138 -2.65 -14.99 -26.67
CA VAL A 138 -3.26 -14.22 -25.57
C VAL A 138 -4.06 -15.14 -24.66
N ARG A 139 -4.15 -14.78 -23.38
CA ARG A 139 -5.02 -15.48 -22.42
C ARG A 139 -6.46 -15.06 -22.67
N ALA A 140 -7.31 -16.02 -23.00
CA ALA A 140 -8.70 -15.73 -23.36
C ALA A 140 -9.67 -16.85 -22.98
N ARG A 141 -10.96 -16.51 -22.89
CA ARG A 141 -12.06 -17.47 -22.81
C ARG A 141 -12.74 -17.54 -24.17
N GLN A 142 -12.85 -18.75 -24.72
CA GLN A 142 -13.48 -18.98 -26.01
C GLN A 142 -14.92 -19.44 -25.81
N TYR A 143 -15.83 -18.76 -26.49
CA TYR A 143 -17.25 -19.09 -26.57
C TYR A 143 -17.65 -19.31 -28.03
N PRO A 144 -18.80 -19.99 -28.29
CA PRO A 144 -19.32 -20.13 -29.66
C PRO A 144 -19.55 -18.80 -30.37
N TRP A 145 -19.85 -17.73 -29.62
CA TRP A 145 -20.14 -16.39 -30.16
C TRP A 145 -18.95 -15.43 -30.16
N GLY A 146 -17.79 -15.81 -29.63
CA GLY A 146 -16.63 -14.92 -29.60
C GLY A 146 -15.56 -15.30 -28.59
N ILE A 147 -14.51 -14.48 -28.54
CA ILE A 147 -13.35 -14.69 -27.66
C ILE A 147 -13.24 -13.49 -26.72
N VAL A 148 -13.23 -13.77 -25.42
CA VAL A 148 -13.03 -12.76 -24.37
C VAL A 148 -11.57 -12.78 -23.96
N GLU A 149 -10.80 -11.83 -24.48
CA GLU A 149 -9.42 -11.58 -24.07
C GLU A 149 -9.33 -11.05 -22.63
N VAL A 150 -8.53 -11.70 -21.80
CA VAL A 150 -8.35 -11.34 -20.37
C VAL A 150 -7.52 -10.08 -20.20
N GLU A 151 -6.57 -9.82 -21.09
CA GLU A 151 -5.67 -8.66 -20.99
C GLU A 151 -6.14 -7.42 -21.77
N ASN A 152 -7.37 -7.45 -22.29
CA ASN A 152 -7.97 -6.33 -23.03
C ASN A 152 -8.89 -5.50 -22.12
N LEU A 153 -8.63 -4.19 -22.02
CA LEU A 153 -9.40 -3.23 -21.21
C LEU A 153 -10.80 -2.95 -21.74
N GLU A 154 -11.07 -3.22 -23.01
CA GLU A 154 -12.41 -3.10 -23.59
C GLU A 154 -13.31 -4.26 -23.16
N HIS A 155 -12.72 -5.41 -22.84
CA HIS A 155 -13.46 -6.59 -22.40
C HIS A 155 -13.61 -6.65 -20.88
N ASN A 156 -12.57 -6.28 -20.13
CA ASN A 156 -12.60 -6.39 -18.67
C ASN A 156 -11.49 -5.54 -17.98
N ASP A 157 -11.62 -5.37 -16.67
CA ASP A 157 -10.73 -4.54 -15.86
C ASP A 157 -9.51 -5.29 -15.26
N PHE A 158 -9.23 -6.54 -15.66
CA PHE A 158 -8.12 -7.33 -15.10
C PHE A 158 -6.76 -6.64 -15.28
N LEU A 159 -6.53 -6.00 -16.43
CA LEU A 159 -5.29 -5.27 -16.67
C LEU A 159 -5.11 -4.10 -15.69
N ALA A 160 -6.19 -3.38 -15.38
CA ALA A 160 -6.18 -2.31 -14.40
C ALA A 160 -5.91 -2.84 -12.99
N LEU A 161 -6.60 -3.91 -12.57
CA LEU A 161 -6.39 -4.56 -11.28
C LEU A 161 -4.95 -5.06 -11.11
N ARG A 162 -4.39 -5.72 -12.13
CA ARG A 162 -3.01 -6.23 -12.10
C ARG A 162 -1.99 -5.10 -11.93
N ASN A 163 -2.13 -4.03 -12.71
CA ASN A 163 -1.21 -2.90 -12.65
C ASN A 163 -1.34 -2.14 -11.32
N MET A 164 -2.55 -2.06 -10.77
CA MET A 164 -2.82 -1.52 -9.44
C MET A 164 -2.06 -2.31 -8.36
N LEU A 165 -2.29 -3.63 -8.31
CA LEU A 165 -1.74 -4.50 -7.26
C LEU A 165 -0.21 -4.66 -7.30
N VAL A 166 0.36 -4.80 -8.49
CA VAL A 166 1.77 -5.24 -8.64
C VAL A 166 2.73 -4.08 -8.90
N ARG A 167 2.26 -3.00 -9.55
CA ARG A 167 3.16 -1.93 -10.03
C ARG A 167 3.06 -0.64 -9.24
N THR A 168 1.84 -0.22 -8.90
CA THR A 168 1.59 1.16 -8.44
C THR A 168 1.28 1.23 -6.95
N HIS A 169 0.33 0.40 -6.46
CA HIS A 169 -0.21 0.55 -5.10
C HIS A 169 0.29 -0.52 -4.13
N LEU A 170 1.27 -1.35 -4.53
CA LEU A 170 1.80 -2.42 -3.67
C LEU A 170 2.41 -1.87 -2.37
N HIS A 171 3.17 -0.78 -2.47
CA HIS A 171 3.81 -0.19 -1.30
C HIS A 171 2.79 0.44 -0.36
N ASP A 172 1.85 1.21 -0.92
CA ASP A 172 0.79 1.85 -0.16
C ASP A 172 -0.11 0.83 0.56
N LEU A 173 -0.51 -0.27 -0.09
CA LEU A 173 -1.25 -1.35 0.55
C LEU A 173 -0.51 -1.91 1.78
N LYS A 174 0.82 -2.03 1.69
CA LYS A 174 1.66 -2.46 2.84
C LYS A 174 1.70 -1.40 3.93
N ASP A 175 1.80 -0.14 3.57
CA ASP A 175 1.88 0.97 4.52
C ASP A 175 0.55 1.14 5.28
N VAL A 176 -0.59 1.08 4.59
CA VAL A 176 -1.92 1.08 5.24
C VAL A 176 -2.08 -0.15 6.13
N THR A 177 -1.64 -1.32 5.68
CA THR A 177 -1.66 -2.54 6.51
C THR A 177 -0.84 -2.37 7.78
N ASN A 178 0.33 -1.75 7.69
CA ASN A 178 1.21 -1.54 8.83
C ASN A 178 0.67 -0.47 9.78
N ASN A 179 0.30 0.69 9.26
CA ASN A 179 0.02 1.89 10.05
C ASN A 179 -1.43 1.96 10.55
N VAL A 180 -2.35 1.27 9.87
CA VAL A 180 -3.78 1.26 10.24
C VAL A 180 -4.16 -0.10 10.80
N HIS A 181 -4.17 -1.15 9.98
CA HIS A 181 -4.73 -2.44 10.39
C HIS A 181 -3.92 -3.13 11.49
N TYR A 182 -2.59 -3.20 11.32
CA TYR A 182 -1.71 -3.83 12.29
C TYR A 182 -1.59 -3.03 13.58
N GLU A 183 -1.44 -1.69 13.52
CA GLU A 183 -1.40 -0.86 14.73
C GLU A 183 -2.73 -0.91 15.50
N ASN A 184 -3.89 -0.93 14.83
CA ASN A 184 -5.17 -1.12 15.50
C ASN A 184 -5.24 -2.47 16.23
N TYR A 185 -4.76 -3.55 15.57
CA TYR A 185 -4.67 -4.87 16.19
C TYR A 185 -3.75 -4.87 17.42
N ARG A 186 -2.56 -4.27 17.28
CA ARG A 186 -1.54 -4.16 18.33
C ARG A 186 -2.06 -3.36 19.52
N TYR A 187 -2.69 -2.21 19.28
CA TYR A 187 -3.34 -1.40 20.30
C TYR A 187 -4.37 -2.21 21.08
N ASN A 188 -5.28 -2.89 20.39
CA ASN A 188 -6.32 -3.70 21.02
C ASN A 188 -5.76 -4.87 21.84
N LYS A 189 -4.73 -5.57 21.33
CA LYS A 189 -4.07 -6.65 22.07
C LYS A 189 -3.37 -6.13 23.32
N LEU A 190 -2.57 -5.06 23.22
CA LEU A 190 -1.85 -4.51 24.37
C LEU A 190 -2.80 -3.91 25.42
N ALA A 191 -3.86 -3.23 24.99
CA ALA A 191 -4.88 -2.71 25.90
C ALA A 191 -5.56 -3.83 26.70
N SER A 192 -5.85 -4.97 26.05
CA SER A 192 -6.46 -6.13 26.72
C SER A 192 -5.55 -6.80 27.76
N VAL A 193 -4.23 -6.70 27.60
CA VAL A 193 -3.26 -7.23 28.57
C VAL A 193 -3.17 -6.31 29.79
N ALA A 194 -3.23 -4.99 29.59
CA ALA A 194 -3.21 -4.01 30.66
C ALA A 194 -4.43 -4.11 31.60
N THR A 195 -5.61 -4.44 31.08
CA THR A 195 -6.83 -4.61 31.89
C THR A 195 -6.86 -5.93 32.65
N LYS A 196 -6.43 -7.04 32.03
CA LYS A 196 -6.33 -8.35 32.71
C LYS A 196 -5.30 -8.38 33.84
N GLY A 197 -4.31 -7.49 33.82
CA GLY A 197 -3.37 -7.30 34.94
C GLY A 197 -4.02 -6.75 36.21
N LYS A 198 -5.15 -6.03 36.10
CA LYS A 198 -5.87 -5.45 37.26
C LYS A 198 -6.76 -6.45 37.98
N GLU A 199 -7.36 -7.43 37.28
CA GLU A 199 -8.28 -8.40 37.90
C GLU A 199 -7.55 -9.46 38.74
N LYS A 200 -6.30 -9.81 38.41
CA LYS A 200 -5.52 -10.78 39.20
C LYS A 200 -4.92 -10.22 40.50
N ALA A 201 -4.98 -8.91 40.75
CA ALA A 201 -4.45 -8.31 41.97
C ALA A 201 -5.46 -8.25 43.13
N VAL A 202 -6.76 -8.53 42.88
CA VAL A 202 -7.85 -8.40 43.87
C VAL A 202 -8.37 -9.76 44.39
N GLY A 203 -7.89 -10.89 43.85
CA GLY A 203 -8.49 -12.21 44.07
C GLY A 203 -7.69 -13.24 44.87
N SER A 204 -6.85 -12.85 45.84
CA SER A 204 -6.05 -13.82 46.62
C SER A 204 -5.97 -13.47 48.11
N LYS A 205 -7.09 -13.56 48.83
CA LYS A 205 -7.15 -13.87 50.27
C LYS A 205 -8.59 -14.16 50.65
N GLU A 206 -8.96 -15.43 50.66
CA GLU A 206 -9.79 -16.07 51.71
C GLU A 206 -10.11 -17.51 51.30
N GLY A 207 -9.71 -18.44 52.15
CA GLY A 207 -9.81 -19.87 51.93
C GLY A 207 -9.05 -20.62 53.02
N GLY A 208 -9.54 -20.53 54.26
CA GLY A 208 -9.05 -21.27 55.41
C GLY A 208 -10.23 -21.68 56.29
N GLU A 209 -10.48 -22.98 56.35
CA GLU A 209 -11.53 -23.67 57.11
C GLU A 209 -11.27 -23.61 58.63
N ALA A 210 -12.32 -23.54 59.47
CA ALA A 210 -12.47 -24.33 60.70
C ALA A 210 -13.81 -24.10 61.44
N GLN A 211 -14.59 -25.18 61.52
CA GLN A 211 -15.36 -25.73 62.67
C GLN A 211 -16.34 -24.87 63.50
N ASN A 212 -17.58 -25.37 63.52
CA ASN A 212 -18.66 -25.11 64.48
C ASN A 212 -18.30 -25.52 65.91
N GLY A 213 -18.67 -24.68 66.88
CA GLY A 213 -18.75 -24.98 68.31
C GLY A 213 -19.70 -23.99 69.00
N GLU A 214 -20.58 -24.53 69.85
CA GLU A 214 -21.75 -23.92 70.49
C GLU A 214 -21.42 -22.90 71.61
N GLY A 215 -22.35 -22.01 71.95
CA GLY A 215 -22.39 -21.34 73.26
C GLY A 215 -22.74 -19.85 73.25
N ALA A 216 -23.68 -19.47 74.10
CA ALA A 216 -24.36 -18.18 74.15
C ALA A 216 -23.66 -17.09 75.00
N GLU A 217 -24.09 -15.84 74.75
CA GLU A 217 -24.11 -14.64 75.61
C GLU A 217 -22.79 -14.14 76.25
N GLU A 218 -22.36 -12.92 75.92
CA GLU A 218 -22.53 -11.71 76.76
C GLU A 218 -21.77 -10.52 76.10
N GLY A 219 -22.36 -9.33 76.12
CA GLY A 219 -21.94 -8.20 75.28
C GLY A 219 -20.65 -7.50 75.71
N THR A 220 -19.93 -6.95 74.75
CA THR A 220 -19.16 -5.71 74.95
C THR A 220 -19.02 -4.94 73.64
N LYS A 221 -19.68 -3.79 73.66
CA LYS A 221 -19.75 -2.69 72.69
C LYS A 221 -18.37 -2.13 72.33
N TRP A 222 -18.00 -2.17 71.05
CA TRP A 222 -17.02 -1.27 70.43
C TRP A 222 -17.50 -0.97 68.99
N ASP A 223 -18.44 -0.04 68.88
CA ASP A 223 -18.82 0.58 67.61
C ASP A 223 -17.63 1.41 67.11
N VAL A 224 -16.96 0.94 66.05
CA VAL A 224 -16.03 1.76 65.27
C VAL A 224 -16.76 2.20 64.02
N ASP A 225 -16.97 3.51 63.87
CA ASP A 225 -17.80 4.12 62.84
C ASP A 225 -17.33 3.74 61.41
N PRO A 226 -18.19 3.07 60.59
CA PRO A 226 -17.87 2.62 59.23
C PRO A 226 -17.50 3.72 58.23
N ILE A 227 -17.78 4.99 58.55
CA ILE A 227 -17.56 6.15 57.68
C ILE A 227 -16.07 6.53 57.65
N THR A 228 -15.37 6.36 58.77
CA THR A 228 -13.95 6.75 58.93
C THR A 228 -13.01 5.86 58.11
N GLN A 229 -13.31 4.56 58.00
CA GLN A 229 -12.51 3.62 57.19
C GLN A 229 -12.66 3.90 55.68
N MET A 230 -13.86 4.28 55.23
CA MET A 230 -14.12 4.58 53.82
C MET A 230 -13.44 5.88 53.36
N GLU A 231 -13.34 6.88 54.26
CA GLU A 231 -12.62 8.13 53.99
C GLU A 231 -11.10 7.94 53.97
N GLU A 232 -10.55 7.11 54.86
CA GLU A 232 -9.13 6.76 54.84
C GLU A 232 -8.75 5.98 53.56
N GLU A 233 -9.53 4.98 53.17
CA GLU A 233 -9.30 4.23 51.93
C GLU A 233 -9.41 5.11 50.69
N LYS A 234 -10.38 6.04 50.66
CA LYS A 234 -10.52 7.02 49.56
C LYS A 234 -9.31 7.93 49.46
N LYS A 235 -8.78 8.39 50.60
CA LYS A 235 -7.62 9.28 50.67
C LYS A 235 -6.33 8.57 50.29
N GLU A 236 -6.18 7.29 50.67
CA GLU A 236 -5.08 6.44 50.20
C GLU A 236 -5.15 6.16 48.69
N HIS A 237 -6.35 5.94 48.15
CA HIS A 237 -6.53 5.74 46.72
C HIS A 237 -6.24 7.03 45.92
N GLU A 238 -6.72 8.19 46.38
CA GLU A 238 -6.43 9.49 45.75
C GLU A 238 -4.93 9.82 45.75
N THR A 239 -4.22 9.51 46.84
CA THR A 239 -2.77 9.71 46.90
C THR A 239 -2.01 8.74 46.00
N LYS A 240 -2.44 7.48 45.89
CA LYS A 240 -1.89 6.53 44.91
C LYS A 240 -2.15 6.97 43.47
N MET A 241 -3.35 7.46 43.16
CA MET A 241 -3.69 7.94 41.82
C MET A 241 -2.88 9.17 41.43
N LYS A 242 -2.72 10.15 42.34
CA LYS A 242 -1.85 11.32 42.10
C LYS A 242 -0.38 10.94 41.91
N LYS A 243 0.12 9.95 42.66
CA LYS A 243 1.49 9.47 42.49
C LYS A 243 1.67 8.77 41.13
N MET A 244 0.71 7.94 40.74
CA MET A 244 0.73 7.24 39.45
C MET A 244 0.62 8.23 38.27
N GLU A 245 -0.19 9.28 38.41
CA GLU A 245 -0.32 10.36 37.43
C GLU A 245 1.01 11.12 37.26
N ALA A 246 1.67 11.49 38.37
CA ALA A 246 2.97 12.15 38.33
C ALA A 246 4.08 11.27 37.70
N GLU A 247 4.10 9.96 38.01
CA GLU A 247 5.02 9.02 37.39
C GLU A 247 4.75 8.86 35.88
N MET A 248 3.48 8.82 35.48
CA MET A 248 3.09 8.68 34.08
C MET A 248 3.42 9.94 33.27
N GLU A 249 3.27 11.12 33.87
CA GLU A 249 3.64 12.40 33.26
C GLU A 249 5.16 12.54 33.09
N GLN A 250 5.95 12.10 34.07
CA GLN A 250 7.42 12.05 33.92
C GLN A 250 7.86 11.09 32.79
N VAL A 251 7.23 9.92 32.69
CA VAL A 251 7.50 8.97 31.59
C VAL A 251 7.09 9.56 30.24
N PHE A 252 5.97 10.29 30.19
CA PHE A 252 5.53 10.99 28.99
C PHE A 252 6.52 12.07 28.57
N GLU A 253 6.96 12.94 29.49
CA GLU A 253 7.97 13.95 29.21
C GLU A 253 9.29 13.35 28.71
N MET A 254 9.77 12.26 29.34
CA MET A 254 10.96 11.55 28.89
C MET A 254 10.79 11.01 27.46
N LYS A 255 9.65 10.39 27.15
CA LYS A 255 9.37 9.86 25.81
C LYS A 255 9.23 10.97 24.77
N VAL A 256 8.63 12.11 25.13
CA VAL A 256 8.51 13.27 24.25
C VAL A 256 9.89 13.84 23.94
N LYS A 257 10.77 13.99 24.96
CA LYS A 257 12.16 14.42 24.76
C LYS A 257 12.94 13.45 23.87
N GLU A 258 12.81 12.14 24.10
CA GLU A 258 13.48 11.12 23.28
C GLU A 258 12.98 11.13 21.83
N LYS A 259 11.66 11.21 21.60
CA LYS A 259 11.06 11.31 20.26
C LYS A 259 11.48 12.59 19.54
N LYS A 260 11.49 13.72 20.24
CA LYS A 260 11.93 15.01 19.67
C LYS A 260 13.41 14.99 19.30
N GLN A 261 14.25 14.34 20.10
CA GLN A 261 15.66 14.16 19.78
C GLN A 261 15.85 13.26 18.56
N LYS A 262 15.16 12.11 18.49
CA LYS A 262 15.20 11.22 17.32
C LYS A 262 14.72 11.90 16.04
N LEU A 263 13.69 12.74 16.14
CA LEU A 263 13.19 13.52 15.00
C LEU A 263 14.27 14.47 14.48
N LYS A 264 14.96 15.17 15.39
CA LYS A 264 16.05 16.09 15.05
C LYS A 264 17.24 15.37 14.41
N ASP A 265 17.62 14.21 14.94
CA ASP A 265 18.72 13.41 14.38
C ASP A 265 18.34 12.87 12.98
N SER A 266 17.08 12.44 12.79
CA SER A 266 16.55 12.00 11.50
C SER A 266 16.49 13.13 10.47
N GLU A 267 16.11 14.33 10.87
CA GLU A 267 16.08 15.52 10.01
C GLU A 267 17.49 15.87 9.54
N ALA A 268 18.48 15.85 10.44
CA ALA A 268 19.88 16.10 10.12
C ALA A 268 20.46 15.07 9.13
N ASP A 269 20.12 13.79 9.29
CA ASP A 269 20.55 12.74 8.37
C ASP A 269 19.90 12.85 6.99
N LEU A 270 18.61 13.21 6.92
CA LEU A 270 17.91 13.52 5.68
C LEU A 270 18.59 14.69 4.95
N GLN A 271 18.94 15.74 5.69
CA GLN A 271 19.60 16.93 5.14
C GLN A 271 20.98 16.60 4.56
N ARG A 272 21.78 15.77 5.27
CA ARG A 272 23.06 15.27 4.77
C ARG A 272 22.92 14.45 3.48
N ARG A 273 21.92 13.57 3.40
CA ARG A 273 21.66 12.78 2.18
C ARG A 273 21.22 13.65 1.02
N ALA A 274 20.39 14.66 1.27
CA ALA A 274 19.98 15.63 0.25
C ALA A 274 21.19 16.41 -0.29
N GLU A 275 22.09 16.87 0.57
CA GLU A 275 23.32 17.55 0.15
C GLU A 275 24.26 16.63 -0.66
N GLN A 276 24.40 15.37 -0.26
CA GLN A 276 25.19 14.38 -1.02
C GLN A 276 24.58 14.11 -2.39
N MET A 277 23.26 13.93 -2.46
CA MET A 277 22.55 13.70 -3.72
C MET A 277 22.68 14.91 -4.64
N LYS A 278 22.56 16.13 -4.11
CA LYS A 278 22.74 17.37 -4.86
C LYS A 278 24.15 17.46 -5.46
N LYS A 279 25.20 17.18 -4.67
CA LYS A 279 26.59 17.15 -5.17
C LYS A 279 26.79 16.12 -6.27
N SER A 280 26.17 14.94 -6.13
CA SER A 280 26.22 13.90 -7.16
C SER A 280 25.55 14.34 -8.46
N LEU A 281 24.39 15.00 -8.38
CA LEU A 281 23.68 15.53 -9.55
C LEU A 281 24.47 16.64 -10.24
N GLU A 282 25.04 17.58 -9.49
CA GLU A 282 25.91 18.62 -10.05
C GLU A 282 27.14 18.05 -10.77
N GLN A 283 27.67 16.92 -10.28
CA GLN A 283 28.79 16.24 -10.93
C GLN A 283 28.36 15.52 -12.21
N GLN A 284 27.20 14.86 -12.22
CA GLN A 284 26.63 14.25 -13.42
C GLN A 284 26.28 15.29 -14.48
N GLU A 285 25.74 16.44 -14.07
CA GLU A 285 25.42 17.55 -14.97
C GLU A 285 26.68 18.09 -15.65
N LYS A 286 27.78 18.27 -14.90
CA LYS A 286 29.08 18.63 -15.48
C LYS A 286 29.62 17.58 -16.45
N GLU A 287 29.52 16.29 -16.11
CA GLU A 287 29.98 15.21 -16.99
C GLU A 287 29.18 15.17 -18.31
N ILE A 288 27.86 15.40 -18.24
CA ILE A 288 26.99 15.48 -19.42
C ILE A 288 27.33 16.71 -20.26
N GLU A 289 27.54 17.87 -19.62
CA GLU A 289 27.93 19.12 -20.29
C GLU A 289 29.27 18.96 -21.04
N GLU A 290 30.26 18.31 -20.41
CA GLU A 290 31.56 18.01 -21.02
C GLU A 290 31.42 17.03 -22.20
N ARG A 291 30.67 15.93 -22.03
CA ARG A 291 30.38 15.00 -23.12
C ARG A 291 29.66 15.68 -24.28
N ARG A 292 28.71 16.57 -23.99
CA ARG A 292 27.98 17.33 -25.01
C ARG A 292 28.91 18.24 -25.79
N LYS A 293 29.79 18.98 -25.10
CA LYS A 293 30.79 19.85 -25.76
C LYS A 293 31.76 19.04 -26.62
N GLN A 294 32.17 17.86 -26.15
CA GLN A 294 33.03 16.97 -26.92
C GLN A 294 32.31 16.46 -28.18
N PHE A 295 31.06 16.03 -28.04
CA PHE A 295 30.24 15.59 -29.18
C PHE A 295 29.98 16.72 -30.18
N GLU A 296 29.73 17.95 -29.73
CA GLU A 296 29.58 19.11 -30.62
C GLU A 296 30.87 19.42 -31.40
N LYS A 297 32.05 19.26 -30.78
CA LYS A 297 33.34 19.36 -31.47
C LYS A 297 33.53 18.26 -32.52
N GLU A 298 33.34 17.00 -32.13
CA GLU A 298 33.46 15.85 -33.03
C GLU A 298 32.48 15.96 -34.22
N LYS A 299 31.26 16.43 -33.97
CA LYS A 299 30.27 16.72 -35.00
C LYS A 299 30.75 17.83 -35.95
N GLY A 300 31.31 18.91 -35.43
CA GLY A 300 31.87 20.00 -36.23
C GLY A 300 33.02 19.54 -37.12
N GLU A 301 33.96 18.75 -36.57
CA GLU A 301 35.06 18.15 -37.31
C GLU A 301 34.56 17.21 -38.43
N TRP A 302 33.56 16.38 -38.13
CA TRP A 302 32.95 15.48 -39.11
C TRP A 302 32.24 16.24 -40.24
N GLU A 303 31.50 17.30 -39.91
CA GLU A 303 30.86 18.18 -40.91
C GLU A 303 31.89 18.89 -41.80
N GLU A 304 33.04 19.31 -41.24
CA GLU A 304 34.14 19.88 -42.02
C GLU A 304 34.77 18.85 -42.96
N VAL A 305 34.97 17.61 -42.51
CA VAL A 305 35.48 16.51 -43.35
C VAL A 305 34.53 16.23 -44.51
N ILE A 306 33.22 16.15 -44.25
CA ILE A 306 32.22 15.99 -45.33
C ILE A 306 32.27 17.17 -46.30
N ARG A 307 32.33 18.40 -45.79
CA ARG A 307 32.40 19.60 -46.63
C ARG A 307 33.64 19.61 -47.53
N GLN A 308 34.79 19.18 -47.00
CA GLN A 308 36.03 19.05 -47.77
C GLN A 308 35.92 17.93 -48.82
N GLU A 309 35.33 16.80 -48.49
CA GLU A 309 35.15 15.67 -49.42
C GLU A 309 34.14 16.00 -50.53
N GLU A 310 33.06 16.72 -50.22
CA GLU A 310 32.12 17.23 -51.23
C GLU A 310 32.78 18.25 -52.16
N ALA A 311 33.58 19.18 -51.62
CA ALA A 311 34.34 20.13 -52.41
C ALA A 311 35.35 19.42 -53.34
N ARG A 312 36.00 18.35 -52.84
CA ARG A 312 36.90 17.50 -53.62
C ARG A 312 36.15 16.75 -54.73
N ARG A 313 34.98 16.18 -54.45
CA ARG A 313 34.13 15.54 -55.47
C ARG A 313 33.70 16.52 -56.54
N ARG A 314 33.23 17.72 -56.17
CA ARG A 314 32.85 18.77 -57.14
C ARG A 314 34.03 19.21 -58.03
N SER A 315 35.23 19.32 -57.46
CA SER A 315 36.44 19.64 -58.24
C SER A 315 36.80 18.55 -59.26
N LEU A 316 36.69 17.28 -58.85
CA LEU A 316 36.89 16.12 -59.73
C LEU A 316 35.83 16.03 -60.83
N GLU A 317 34.57 16.35 -60.51
CA GLU A 317 33.45 16.34 -61.45
C GLU A 317 33.57 17.47 -62.50
N ASN A 318 33.94 18.69 -62.07
CA ASN A 318 34.27 19.80 -62.97
C ASN A 318 35.48 19.48 -63.88
N SER A 319 36.47 18.77 -63.36
CA SER A 319 37.63 18.30 -64.15
C SER A 319 37.23 17.25 -65.19
N LYS A 320 36.23 16.42 -64.88
CA LYS A 320 35.71 15.39 -65.80
C LYS A 320 34.86 16.00 -66.91
N GLU A 321 33.97 16.94 -66.58
CA GLU A 321 33.18 17.68 -67.59
C GLU A 321 34.06 18.47 -68.58
N THR A 322 35.14 19.08 -68.09
CA THR A 322 36.08 19.81 -68.97
C THR A 322 36.86 18.88 -69.90
N ILE A 323 37.15 17.64 -69.47
CA ILE A 323 37.75 16.61 -70.33
C ILE A 323 36.75 16.09 -71.36
N ASP A 324 35.49 15.87 -70.98
CA ASP A 324 34.46 15.38 -71.90
C ASP A 324 34.06 16.42 -72.94
N LYS A 325 33.97 17.71 -72.58
CA LYS A 325 33.81 18.83 -73.55
C LYS A 325 34.96 18.91 -74.56
N LYS A 326 36.20 18.62 -74.13
CA LYS A 326 37.36 18.52 -75.05
C LYS A 326 37.26 17.32 -76.00
N LYS A 327 36.70 16.19 -75.56
CA LYS A 327 36.48 15.01 -76.41
C LYS A 327 35.37 15.22 -77.43
N ASP A 328 34.27 15.89 -77.05
CA ASP A 328 33.17 16.19 -77.97
C ASP A 328 33.55 17.22 -79.03
N HIS A 329 34.36 18.23 -78.69
CA HIS A 329 34.96 19.12 -79.69
C HIS A 329 35.85 18.39 -80.69
N LYS A 330 36.55 17.33 -80.26
CA LYS A 330 37.40 16.52 -81.14
C LYS A 330 36.59 15.60 -82.06
N LYS A 331 35.41 15.14 -81.63
CA LYS A 331 34.49 14.34 -82.46
C LYS A 331 33.75 15.17 -83.52
N LYS A 332 33.40 16.42 -83.23
CA LYS A 332 32.75 17.33 -84.20
C LYS A 332 33.68 17.82 -85.33
N SER A 333 34.99 17.56 -85.24
CA SER A 333 35.97 17.90 -86.27
C SER A 333 36.19 16.80 -87.32
N ILE A 334 35.51 15.65 -87.20
CA ILE A 334 35.73 14.46 -88.05
C ILE A 334 34.44 14.09 -88.81
N PHE A 335 33.61 15.08 -89.15
CA PHE A 335 32.50 14.90 -90.10
C PHE A 335 32.42 16.10 -91.03
#